data_AF-A0A4Q0QNR7-F1
#
_entry.id   AF-A0A4Q0QNR7-F1
#
_cell.length_a   1.000
_cell.length_b   1.000
_cell.length_c   1.000
_cell.angle_alpha   90.00
_cell.angle_beta   90.00
_cell.angle_gamma   90.00
#
_symmetry.space_group_name_H-M   'P 1'
#
loop_
_entity.id
_entity.type
_entity.pdbx_description
1 polymer ?
#
loop_
_entity_poly.entity_id
_entity_poly.type
_entity_poly.pdbx_seq_one_letter_code
_entity_poly.pdbx_strand_id
1 'polypeptide(L)'
;MQEDGKFELLTEEQAALGERALETWSRFLLGRYKHAGEFELHIITFGEIETTSLSVSTPNINRYLTRAIDMDLASNSSTCFSYSKLGPFAIFGFVQSHPGQWRGTKIPNGAGWFQPHTITVPKQLWDYLNDRALHVRRALESISPTQQQKIADTIRANPERFLQSGLLRAMQRDVEMFGSDAFSNYIDDTLRRKTTDV
;
A
#
# COMPACT_ATOMS: atom_id res chain seq x y z
N MET A 1 -4.77 -27.36 -15.41
CA MET A 1 -5.36 -26.06 -15.03
C MET A 1 -4.68 -25.67 -13.73
N GLN A 2 -3.56 -24.96 -13.85
CA GLN A 2 -2.60 -24.70 -12.77
C GLN A 2 -3.12 -23.58 -11.86
N GLU A 3 -3.05 -23.80 -10.56
CA GLU A 3 -3.29 -22.80 -9.52
C GLU A 3 -2.13 -21.79 -9.50
N ASP A 4 -2.23 -20.72 -10.28
CA ASP A 4 -1.31 -19.58 -10.24
C ASP A 4 -1.72 -18.65 -9.09
N GLY A 5 -1.08 -18.78 -7.93
CA GLY A 5 -1.35 -17.91 -6.79
C GLY A 5 -0.59 -18.19 -5.49
N LYS A 6 0.53 -18.92 -5.52
CA LYS A 6 1.41 -19.07 -4.36
C LYS A 6 2.71 -18.32 -4.61
N PHE A 7 3.03 -17.37 -3.73
CA PHE A 7 4.34 -16.74 -3.64
C PHE A 7 5.43 -17.82 -3.57
N GLU A 8 6.30 -17.88 -4.57
CA GLU A 8 7.45 -18.79 -4.56
C GLU A 8 8.48 -18.27 -3.56
N LEU A 9 9.14 -19.19 -2.84
CA LEU A 9 10.41 -18.89 -2.17
C LEU A 9 11.35 -18.29 -3.23
N LEU A 10 12.09 -17.23 -2.87
CA LEU A 10 13.09 -16.64 -3.76
C LEU A 10 13.95 -17.73 -4.38
N THR A 11 14.22 -17.63 -5.68
CA THR A 11 15.26 -18.47 -6.30
C THR A 11 16.61 -18.16 -5.65
N GLU A 12 17.56 -19.10 -5.71
CA GLU A 12 18.92 -18.85 -5.21
C GLU A 12 19.55 -17.61 -5.85
N GLU A 13 19.28 -17.39 -7.14
CA GLU A 13 19.69 -16.19 -7.87
C GLU A 13 19.03 -14.92 -7.30
N GLN A 14 17.73 -14.94 -7.06
CA GLN A 14 17.01 -13.80 -6.46
C GLN A 14 17.47 -13.50 -5.04
N ALA A 15 17.79 -14.53 -4.26
CA ALA A 15 18.35 -14.36 -2.91
C ALA A 15 19.72 -13.67 -2.98
N ALA A 16 20.61 -14.13 -3.84
CA ALA A 16 21.93 -13.51 -4.04
C ALA A 16 21.83 -12.06 -4.56
N LEU A 17 20.91 -11.80 -5.50
CA LEU A 17 20.61 -10.44 -5.95
C LEU A 17 20.03 -9.58 -4.81
N GLY A 18 19.20 -10.16 -3.95
CA GLY A 18 18.60 -9.49 -2.80
C GLY A 18 19.64 -8.98 -1.81
N GLU A 19 20.67 -9.77 -1.51
CA GLU A 19 21.79 -9.34 -0.65
C GLU A 19 22.54 -8.16 -1.27
N ARG A 20 22.84 -8.21 -2.57
CA ARG A 20 23.49 -7.12 -3.31
C ARG A 20 22.64 -5.86 -3.35
N ALA A 21 21.32 -6.02 -3.54
CA ALA A 21 20.36 -4.91 -3.52
C ALA A 21 20.31 -4.25 -2.14
N LEU A 22 20.23 -5.04 -1.07
CA LEU A 22 20.22 -4.56 0.31
C LEU A 22 21.48 -3.75 0.64
N GLU A 23 22.66 -4.26 0.29
CA GLU A 23 23.92 -3.52 0.49
C GLU A 23 23.91 -2.20 -0.30
N THR A 24 23.50 -2.25 -1.57
CA THR A 24 23.48 -1.09 -2.46
C THR A 24 22.52 -0.02 -1.96
N TRP A 25 21.29 -0.38 -1.61
CA TRP A 25 20.30 0.54 -1.06
C TRP A 25 20.73 1.09 0.30
N SER A 26 21.33 0.28 1.17
CA SER A 26 21.87 0.76 2.45
C SER A 26 22.93 1.84 2.24
N ARG A 27 23.89 1.61 1.35
CA ARG A 27 24.92 2.62 0.99
C ARG A 27 24.31 3.86 0.35
N PHE A 28 23.32 3.70 -0.53
CA PHE A 28 22.62 4.82 -1.16
C PHE A 28 21.86 5.67 -0.15
N LEU A 29 21.05 5.06 0.71
CA LEU A 29 20.25 5.75 1.74
C LEU A 29 21.15 6.46 2.77
N LEU A 30 22.33 5.91 3.07
CA LEU A 30 23.33 6.55 3.95
C LEU A 30 24.18 7.62 3.23
N GLY A 31 23.87 7.95 1.98
CA GLY A 31 24.60 8.96 1.20
C GLY A 31 26.02 8.53 0.79
N ARG A 32 26.37 7.25 0.96
CA ARG A 32 27.66 6.70 0.55
C ARG A 32 27.72 6.47 -0.96
N TYR A 33 26.58 6.14 -1.59
CA TYR A 33 26.41 6.07 -3.04
C TYR A 33 25.48 7.18 -3.54
N LYS A 34 25.75 7.66 -4.76
CA LYS A 34 24.94 8.72 -5.41
C LYS A 34 23.66 8.21 -6.05
N HIS A 35 23.59 6.91 -6.37
CA HIS A 35 22.47 6.26 -7.04
C HIS A 35 22.33 4.79 -6.61
N ALA A 36 21.14 4.22 -6.81
CA ALA A 36 20.82 2.82 -6.48
C ALA A 36 21.38 1.79 -7.49
N GLY A 37 22.08 2.24 -8.55
CA GLY A 37 22.72 1.36 -9.53
C GLY A 37 21.70 0.60 -10.36
N GLU A 38 21.92 -0.70 -10.56
CA GLU A 38 21.00 -1.60 -11.28
C GLU A 38 19.72 -1.92 -10.48
N PHE A 39 19.75 -1.73 -9.16
CA PHE A 39 18.62 -2.01 -8.27
C PHE A 39 17.70 -0.78 -8.19
N GLU A 40 16.94 -0.55 -9.25
CA GLU A 40 16.13 0.66 -9.39
C GLU A 40 15.14 0.84 -8.25
N LEU A 41 15.07 2.09 -7.75
CA LEU A 41 14.07 2.51 -6.78
C LEU A 41 13.00 3.33 -7.50
N HIS A 42 11.74 3.01 -7.26
CA HIS A 42 10.59 3.73 -7.79
C HIS A 42 9.71 4.22 -6.64
N ILE A 43 9.12 5.40 -6.80
CA ILE A 43 8.13 5.94 -5.88
C ILE A 43 6.81 6.17 -6.62
N ILE A 44 5.72 5.81 -5.96
CA ILE A 44 4.36 6.08 -6.40
C ILE A 44 3.65 6.82 -5.26
N THR A 45 3.00 7.93 -5.60
CA THR A 45 2.06 8.61 -4.72
C THR A 45 0.63 8.19 -5.06
N PHE A 46 -0.20 8.06 -4.05
CA PHE A 46 -1.58 7.63 -4.15
C PHE A 46 -2.51 8.72 -3.63
N GLY A 47 -3.62 8.90 -4.34
CA GLY A 47 -4.80 9.62 -3.87
C GLY A 47 -5.97 8.67 -3.67
N GLU A 48 -7.11 9.24 -3.31
CA GLU A 48 -8.40 8.56 -3.45
C GLU A 48 -8.71 8.33 -4.93
N ILE A 49 -9.42 7.25 -5.23
CA ILE A 49 -9.86 6.92 -6.58
C ILE A 49 -11.05 7.81 -6.91
N GLU A 50 -10.87 8.76 -7.81
CA GLU A 50 -11.97 9.56 -8.33
C GLU A 50 -12.77 8.77 -9.36
N THR A 51 -12.09 8.16 -10.32
CA THR A 51 -12.66 7.28 -11.35
C THR A 51 -11.68 6.16 -11.70
N THR A 52 -12.20 5.04 -12.20
CA THR A 52 -11.38 3.92 -12.65
C THR A 52 -12.12 3.11 -13.71
N SER A 53 -11.39 2.61 -14.70
CA SER A 53 -11.86 1.59 -15.65
C SER A 53 -11.46 0.17 -15.24
N LEU A 54 -10.63 0.03 -14.20
CA LEU A 54 -10.19 -1.25 -13.66
C LEU A 54 -11.19 -1.75 -12.62
N SER A 55 -11.41 -3.07 -12.59
CA SER A 55 -12.20 -3.69 -11.54
C SER A 55 -11.55 -3.48 -10.17
N VAL A 56 -12.36 -3.09 -9.19
CA VAL A 56 -11.94 -2.90 -7.80
C VAL A 56 -12.69 -3.92 -6.96
N SER A 57 -11.97 -4.87 -6.37
CA SER A 57 -12.57 -5.99 -5.64
C SER A 57 -12.54 -5.79 -4.12
N THR A 58 -11.73 -4.84 -3.63
CA THR A 58 -11.46 -4.72 -2.20
C THR A 58 -12.14 -3.47 -1.61
N PRO A 59 -13.10 -3.61 -0.68
CA PRO A 59 -13.89 -2.48 -0.18
C PRO A 59 -13.15 -1.47 0.73
N ASN A 60 -11.87 -1.68 1.04
CA ASN A 60 -11.04 -0.74 1.81
C ASN A 60 -9.93 -0.09 0.97
N ILE A 61 -10.06 -0.09 -0.36
CA ILE A 61 -8.97 0.32 -1.25
C ILE A 61 -8.53 1.77 -1.04
N ASN A 62 -9.44 2.73 -0.82
CA ASN A 62 -9.06 4.14 -0.65
C ASN A 62 -8.34 4.33 0.68
N ARG A 63 -8.82 3.68 1.74
CA ARG A 63 -8.09 3.63 3.02
C ARG A 63 -6.73 3.00 2.88
N TYR A 64 -6.63 1.88 2.16
CA TYR A 64 -5.35 1.24 1.90
C TYR A 64 -4.41 2.22 1.19
N LEU A 65 -4.80 2.70 0.01
CA LEU A 65 -4.00 3.59 -0.83
C LEU A 65 -3.52 4.86 -0.12
N THR A 66 -4.33 5.46 0.75
CA THR A 66 -4.00 6.77 1.35
C THR A 66 -3.50 6.69 2.80
N ARG A 67 -3.81 5.62 3.55
CA ARG A 67 -3.57 5.58 5.01
C ARG A 67 -2.80 4.36 5.51
N ALA A 68 -2.78 3.24 4.79
CA ALA A 68 -2.13 2.04 5.28
C ALA A 68 -0.60 2.17 5.34
N ILE A 69 -0.02 1.49 6.31
CA ILE A 69 1.39 1.14 6.34
C ILE A 69 1.45 -0.35 6.01
N ASP A 70 2.25 -0.71 5.03
CA ASP A 70 2.40 -2.10 4.59
C ASP A 70 3.82 -2.31 4.06
N MET A 71 4.31 -3.53 4.15
CA MET A 71 5.58 -3.92 3.58
C MET A 71 5.51 -5.36 3.08
N ASP A 72 6.27 -5.63 2.02
CA ASP A 72 6.26 -6.95 1.39
C ASP A 72 7.54 -7.18 0.59
N LEU A 73 7.83 -8.45 0.31
CA LEU A 73 8.80 -8.87 -0.68
C LEU A 73 8.07 -9.74 -1.69
N ALA A 74 7.84 -9.19 -2.88
CA ALA A 74 7.10 -9.88 -3.93
C ALA A 74 8.05 -10.41 -4.99
N SER A 75 7.84 -11.66 -5.41
CA SER A 75 8.62 -12.31 -6.46
C SER A 75 7.76 -13.20 -7.35
N ASN A 76 8.24 -13.35 -8.59
CA ASN A 76 7.89 -14.42 -9.51
C ASN A 76 9.17 -14.85 -10.25
N SER A 77 9.06 -15.72 -11.24
CA SER A 77 10.21 -16.25 -12.00
C SER A 77 11.10 -15.21 -12.69
N SER A 78 10.65 -13.96 -12.86
CA SER A 78 11.34 -12.93 -13.65
C SER A 78 11.39 -11.55 -12.99
N THR A 79 10.72 -11.37 -11.86
CA THR A 79 10.60 -10.09 -11.16
C THR A 79 10.67 -10.33 -9.68
N CYS A 80 11.47 -9.53 -8.98
CA CYS A 80 11.55 -9.51 -7.53
C CYS A 80 11.70 -8.06 -7.07
N PHE A 81 10.83 -7.63 -6.16
CA PHE A 81 10.90 -6.29 -5.59
C PHE A 81 10.52 -6.27 -4.12
N SER A 82 11.19 -5.39 -3.38
CA SER A 82 10.72 -4.94 -2.08
C SER A 82 9.64 -3.88 -2.27
N TYR A 83 8.63 -3.93 -1.42
CA TYR A 83 7.53 -2.99 -1.37
C TYR A 83 7.47 -2.38 0.03
N SER A 84 7.41 -1.06 0.10
CA SER A 84 7.26 -0.33 1.36
C SER A 84 6.26 0.79 1.18
N LYS A 85 5.11 0.67 1.84
CA LYS A 85 4.02 1.64 1.82
C LYS A 85 3.96 2.42 3.12
N LEU A 86 3.87 3.74 2.97
CA LEU A 86 3.79 4.69 4.08
C LEU A 86 2.68 5.71 3.80
N GLY A 87 1.43 5.33 4.10
CA GLY A 87 0.26 6.18 3.83
C GLY A 87 0.11 6.45 2.33
N PRO A 88 0.14 7.72 1.88
CA PRO A 88 -0.16 8.10 0.50
C PRO A 88 1.00 7.89 -0.48
N PHE A 89 2.07 7.18 -0.10
CA PHE A 89 3.10 6.79 -1.06
C PHE A 89 3.62 5.39 -0.79
N ALA A 90 4.20 4.78 -1.82
CA ALA A 90 4.97 3.55 -1.70
C ALA A 90 6.26 3.63 -2.50
N ILE A 91 7.27 2.92 -2.00
CA ILE A 91 8.56 2.74 -2.62
C ILE A 91 8.66 1.28 -3.06
N PHE A 92 9.09 1.09 -4.30
CA PHE A 92 9.39 -0.20 -4.90
C PHE A 92 10.89 -0.27 -5.17
N GLY A 93 11.58 -1.18 -4.50
CA GLY A 93 12.98 -1.46 -4.78
C GLY A 93 13.10 -2.74 -5.57
N PHE A 94 13.49 -2.64 -6.84
CA PHE A 94 13.63 -3.82 -7.70
C PHE A 94 14.96 -4.52 -7.47
N VAL A 95 14.87 -5.77 -7.04
CA VAL A 95 15.99 -6.72 -6.96
C VAL A 95 16.24 -7.33 -8.34
N GLN A 96 15.15 -7.67 -9.03
CA GLN A 96 15.13 -8.14 -10.40
C GLN A 96 13.93 -7.50 -11.09
N SER A 97 14.13 -6.87 -12.25
CA SER A 97 13.06 -6.19 -12.98
C SER A 97 13.00 -6.61 -14.44
N HIS A 98 11.80 -6.52 -15.02
CA HIS A 98 11.62 -6.59 -16.46
C HIS A 98 11.66 -5.16 -17.05
N PRO A 99 12.42 -4.89 -18.12
CA PRO A 99 12.55 -3.55 -18.67
C PRO A 99 11.23 -2.93 -19.17
N GLY A 100 11.13 -1.59 -19.06
CA GLY A 100 10.26 -0.79 -19.93
C GLY A 100 8.79 -0.60 -19.50
N GLN A 101 8.38 -1.08 -18.32
CA GLN A 101 6.97 -1.00 -17.91
C GLN A 101 6.62 0.16 -16.97
N TRP A 102 7.62 0.83 -16.38
CA TRP A 102 7.44 1.90 -15.40
C TRP A 102 7.93 3.24 -15.97
N ARG A 103 7.08 4.27 -15.94
CA ARG A 103 7.42 5.64 -16.41
C ARG A 103 6.96 6.67 -15.39
N GLY A 104 7.80 7.69 -15.16
CA GLY A 104 7.56 8.76 -14.19
C GLY A 104 7.88 8.40 -12.73
N THR A 105 8.13 7.14 -12.41
CA THR A 105 8.23 6.67 -11.02
C THR A 105 9.66 6.54 -10.50
N LYS A 106 10.67 6.49 -11.39
CA LYS A 106 12.06 6.22 -11.01
C LYS A 106 12.63 7.33 -10.13
N ILE A 107 13.42 6.96 -9.12
CA ILE A 107 14.22 7.88 -8.30
C ILE A 107 15.64 7.93 -8.90
N PRO A 108 15.99 8.99 -9.65
CA PRO A 108 17.25 9.02 -10.39
C PRO A 108 18.47 9.29 -9.49
N ASN A 109 18.32 10.04 -8.40
CA ASN A 109 19.42 10.50 -7.52
C ASN A 109 18.96 10.60 -6.04
N GLY A 110 19.91 10.57 -5.09
CA GLY A 110 19.65 10.60 -3.63
C GLY A 110 19.00 11.86 -3.05
N ALA A 111 18.62 12.84 -3.87
CA ALA A 111 17.87 14.01 -3.45
C ALA A 111 17.05 14.59 -4.61
N GLY A 112 15.88 15.16 -4.31
CA GLY A 112 15.03 15.82 -5.29
C GLY A 112 13.62 16.08 -4.76
N TRP A 113 12.81 16.73 -5.59
CA TRP A 113 11.39 16.93 -5.35
C TRP A 113 10.59 15.96 -6.22
N PHE A 114 9.66 15.23 -5.60
CA PHE A 114 8.71 14.41 -6.32
C PHE A 114 7.36 15.15 -6.36
N GLN A 115 6.97 15.61 -7.55
CA GLN A 115 5.70 16.32 -7.74
C GLN A 115 4.64 15.37 -8.32
N PRO A 116 3.35 15.59 -8.02
CA PRO A 116 2.27 14.87 -8.68
C PRO A 116 2.37 15.02 -10.21
N HIS A 117 2.37 13.90 -10.92
CA HIS A 117 2.41 13.87 -12.37
C HIS A 117 1.83 12.55 -12.88
N THR A 118 1.62 12.45 -14.18
CA THR A 118 1.14 11.23 -14.80
C THR A 118 2.22 10.15 -14.79
N ILE A 119 1.92 9.01 -14.16
CA ILE A 119 2.77 7.83 -14.17
C ILE A 119 2.18 6.74 -15.07
N THR A 120 3.03 5.84 -15.54
CA THR A 120 2.62 4.61 -16.22
C THR A 120 3.24 3.43 -15.50
N VAL A 121 2.42 2.44 -15.18
CA VAL A 121 2.80 1.24 -14.43
C VAL A 121 2.10 0.02 -15.06
N PRO A 122 2.62 -1.19 -14.87
CA PRO A 122 1.98 -2.40 -15.36
C PRO A 122 0.60 -2.58 -14.71
N LYS A 123 -0.38 -3.10 -15.47
CA LYS A 123 -1.71 -3.40 -14.92
C LYS A 123 -1.62 -4.35 -13.71
N GLN A 124 -0.69 -5.30 -13.74
CA GLN A 124 -0.46 -6.28 -12.68
C GLN A 124 -0.20 -5.63 -11.32
N LEU A 125 0.34 -4.41 -11.30
CA LEU A 125 0.51 -3.66 -10.05
C LEU A 125 -0.84 -3.35 -9.40
N TRP A 126 -1.88 -3.09 -10.18
CA TRP A 126 -3.23 -2.87 -9.66
C TRP A 126 -3.79 -4.10 -8.95
N ASP A 127 -3.61 -5.27 -9.55
CA ASP A 127 -4.08 -6.54 -9.01
C ASP A 127 -3.30 -6.84 -7.69
N TYR A 128 -1.99 -6.63 -7.69
CA TYR A 128 -1.15 -6.70 -6.48
C TYR A 128 -1.62 -5.75 -5.36
N LEU A 129 -1.91 -4.48 -5.67
CA LEU A 129 -2.38 -3.51 -4.66
C LEU A 129 -3.75 -3.88 -4.07
N ASN A 130 -4.64 -4.52 -4.86
CA ASN A 130 -5.90 -5.04 -4.33
C ASN A 130 -5.64 -6.20 -3.36
N ASP A 131 -4.75 -7.14 -3.71
CA ASP A 131 -4.39 -8.25 -2.82
C ASP A 131 -3.78 -7.75 -1.51
N ARG A 132 -2.91 -6.74 -1.57
CA ARG A 132 -2.36 -6.09 -0.37
C ARG A 132 -3.43 -5.38 0.45
N ALA A 133 -4.36 -4.66 -0.19
CA ALA A 133 -5.47 -4.01 0.49
C ALA A 133 -6.35 -5.03 1.23
N LEU A 134 -6.61 -6.19 0.62
CA LEU A 134 -7.35 -7.29 1.22
C LEU A 134 -6.57 -7.93 2.37
N HIS A 135 -5.26 -8.09 2.24
CA HIS A 135 -4.39 -8.57 3.32
C HIS A 135 -4.48 -7.65 4.54
N VAL A 136 -4.32 -6.33 4.34
CA VAL A 136 -4.46 -5.34 5.41
C VAL A 136 -5.87 -5.37 6.02
N ARG A 137 -6.91 -5.53 5.20
CA ARG A 137 -8.29 -5.66 5.71
C ARG A 137 -8.44 -6.84 6.64
N ARG A 138 -7.97 -8.02 6.25
CA ARG A 138 -8.04 -9.24 7.07
C ARG A 138 -7.29 -9.08 8.38
N ALA A 139 -6.14 -8.40 8.36
CA ALA A 139 -5.39 -8.07 9.57
C ALA A 139 -6.14 -7.09 10.50
N LEU A 140 -6.88 -6.12 9.94
CA LEU A 140 -7.74 -5.23 10.72
C LEU A 140 -8.96 -5.95 11.30
N GLU A 141 -9.53 -6.90 10.57
CA GLU A 141 -10.67 -7.71 11.02
C GLU A 141 -10.28 -8.69 12.15
N SER A 142 -9.01 -9.08 12.24
CA SER A 142 -8.50 -9.93 13.32
C SER A 142 -8.12 -9.17 14.60
N ILE A 143 -8.34 -7.84 14.65
CA ILE A 143 -8.08 -7.03 15.85
C ILE A 143 -9.01 -7.49 16.99
N SER A 144 -8.40 -7.77 18.15
CA SER A 144 -9.13 -8.22 19.35
C SER A 144 -10.11 -7.16 19.88
N PRO A 145 -11.26 -7.56 20.48
CA PRO A 145 -12.25 -6.61 21.01
C PRO A 145 -11.65 -5.52 21.93
N THR A 146 -10.68 -5.88 22.77
CA THR A 146 -9.96 -4.94 23.64
C THR A 146 -9.21 -3.86 22.86
N GLN A 147 -8.55 -4.23 21.75
CA GLN A 147 -7.88 -3.27 20.87
C GLN A 147 -8.90 -2.43 20.10
N GLN A 148 -10.02 -3.02 19.67
CA GLN A 148 -11.11 -2.27 19.02
C GLN A 148 -11.63 -1.17 19.95
N GLN A 149 -11.90 -1.52 21.21
CA GLN A 149 -12.34 -0.56 22.22
C GLN A 149 -11.31 0.56 22.46
N LYS A 150 -10.02 0.23 22.57
CA LYS A 150 -8.95 1.25 22.74
C LYS A 150 -8.94 2.29 21.62
N ILE A 151 -9.13 1.83 20.38
CA ILE A 151 -9.16 2.73 19.23
C ILE A 151 -10.45 3.56 19.24
N ALA A 152 -11.60 2.96 19.55
CA ALA A 152 -12.85 3.68 19.73
C ALA A 152 -12.72 4.77 20.81
N ASP A 153 -12.11 4.46 21.95
CA ASP A 153 -11.87 5.42 23.04
C ASP A 153 -10.92 6.54 22.60
N THR A 154 -9.88 6.21 21.82
CA THR A 154 -8.96 7.21 21.25
C THR A 154 -9.70 8.19 20.32
N ILE A 155 -10.61 7.68 19.49
CA ILE A 155 -11.45 8.51 18.60
C ILE A 155 -12.40 9.38 19.43
N ARG A 156 -13.07 8.81 20.44
CA ARG A 156 -14.01 9.55 21.31
C ARG A 156 -13.31 10.65 22.12
N ALA A 157 -12.08 10.41 22.56
CA ALA A 157 -11.30 11.37 23.32
C ALA A 157 -10.80 12.55 22.47
N ASN A 158 -10.68 12.38 21.15
CA ASN A 158 -10.16 13.41 20.23
C ASN A 158 -10.91 13.42 18.88
N PRO A 159 -12.22 13.72 18.87
CA PRO A 159 -13.03 13.59 17.67
C PRO A 159 -12.61 14.57 16.57
N GLU A 160 -12.21 15.80 16.91
CA GLU A 160 -11.75 16.82 15.95
C GLU A 160 -10.48 16.35 15.22
N ARG A 161 -9.54 15.72 15.93
CA ARG A 161 -8.34 15.14 15.32
C ARG A 161 -8.69 14.05 14.34
N PHE A 162 -9.69 13.23 14.66
CA PHE A 162 -10.19 12.20 13.74
C PHE A 162 -10.83 12.82 12.50
N LEU A 163 -11.68 13.83 12.65
CA LEU A 163 -12.31 14.55 11.54
C LEU A 163 -11.29 15.24 10.62
N GLN A 164 -10.23 15.80 11.20
CA GLN A 164 -9.13 16.41 10.45
C GLN A 164 -8.16 15.38 9.88
N SER A 165 -8.20 14.13 10.36
CA SER A 165 -7.41 13.06 9.77
C SER A 165 -8.04 12.66 8.45
N GLY A 166 -7.23 12.53 7.38
CA GLY A 166 -7.71 12.05 6.09
C GLY A 166 -8.32 10.64 6.10
N LEU A 167 -8.36 9.97 7.26
CA LEU A 167 -8.98 8.65 7.43
C LEU A 167 -10.49 8.68 7.21
N LEU A 168 -11.21 9.69 7.75
CA LEU A 168 -12.66 9.77 7.56
C LEU A 168 -13.01 9.95 6.07
N ARG A 169 -12.27 10.82 5.37
CA ARG A 169 -12.46 11.05 3.94
C ARG A 169 -12.23 9.76 3.12
N ALA A 170 -11.16 9.02 3.44
CA ALA A 170 -10.89 7.74 2.80
C ALA A 170 -11.99 6.69 3.07
N MET A 171 -12.54 6.68 4.29
CA MET A 171 -13.68 5.81 4.64
C MET A 171 -14.94 6.18 3.87
N GLN A 172 -15.26 7.47 3.78
CA GLN A 172 -16.41 7.95 3.01
C GLN A 172 -16.30 7.51 1.55
N ARG A 173 -15.11 7.64 0.96
CA ARG A 173 -14.87 7.22 -0.42
C ARG A 173 -15.04 5.72 -0.63
N ASP A 174 -14.58 4.91 0.32
CA ASP A 174 -14.83 3.46 0.29
C ASP A 174 -16.34 3.15 0.36
N VAL A 175 -17.08 3.83 1.24
CA VAL A 175 -18.55 3.67 1.37
C VAL A 175 -19.28 4.11 0.10
N GLU A 176 -18.85 5.19 -0.55
CA GLU A 176 -19.41 5.62 -1.83
C GLU A 176 -19.22 4.57 -2.93
N MET A 177 -18.09 3.85 -2.93
CA MET A 177 -17.79 2.83 -3.93
C MET A 177 -18.42 1.46 -3.64
N PHE A 178 -18.57 1.08 -2.37
CA PHE A 178 -18.92 -0.28 -1.97
C PHE A 178 -20.10 -0.39 -0.98
N GLY A 179 -20.71 0.73 -0.60
CA GLY A 179 -21.79 0.75 0.38
C GLY A 179 -21.36 0.17 1.73
N SER A 180 -22.21 -0.70 2.30
CA SER A 180 -21.97 -1.31 3.61
C SER A 180 -20.75 -2.22 3.65
N ASP A 181 -20.32 -2.79 2.52
CA ASP A 181 -19.20 -3.73 2.46
C ASP A 181 -17.86 -3.03 2.76
N ALA A 182 -17.82 -1.70 2.62
CA ALA A 182 -16.71 -0.87 3.05
C ALA A 182 -16.51 -0.91 4.57
N PHE A 183 -17.56 -1.15 5.35
CA PHE A 183 -17.38 -1.34 6.78
C PHE A 183 -16.72 -2.70 7.02
N SER A 184 -15.61 -2.66 7.76
CA SER A 184 -15.20 -3.81 8.55
C SER A 184 -16.14 -3.85 9.77
N ASN A 185 -16.44 -5.05 10.29
CA ASN A 185 -17.19 -5.26 11.54
C ASN A 185 -16.70 -4.39 12.72
N TYR A 186 -15.50 -3.83 12.58
CA TYR A 186 -14.81 -2.91 13.46
C TYR A 186 -15.48 -1.55 13.74
N ILE A 187 -16.32 -1.00 12.85
CA ILE A 187 -16.87 0.38 13.02
C ILE A 187 -18.38 0.41 13.28
N ASP A 188 -19.08 -0.67 12.93
CA ASP A 188 -20.55 -0.75 12.92
C ASP A 188 -21.16 -0.45 14.30
N ASP A 189 -20.57 -0.95 15.39
CA ASP A 189 -21.10 -0.74 16.75
C ASP A 189 -20.87 0.68 17.31
N THR A 190 -19.85 1.38 16.84
CA THR A 190 -19.52 2.73 17.32
C THR A 190 -20.36 3.82 16.67
N LEU A 191 -20.75 3.63 15.40
CA LEU A 191 -21.53 4.59 14.64
C LEU A 191 -23.03 4.31 14.69
N ARG A 192 -23.48 3.05 14.79
CA ARG A 192 -24.92 2.71 14.93
C ARG A 192 -25.56 3.30 16.19
N ARG A 193 -24.81 3.46 17.28
CA ARG A 193 -25.34 4.06 18.52
C ARG A 193 -25.58 5.57 18.43
N LYS A 194 -25.16 6.26 17.37
CA LYS A 194 -25.46 7.69 17.17
C LYS A 194 -26.70 7.97 16.34
N THR A 195 -27.26 6.99 15.63
CA THR A 195 -28.46 7.18 14.80
C THR A 195 -29.76 6.73 15.48
N THR A 196 -29.69 6.21 16.71
CA THR A 196 -30.87 5.82 17.49
C THR A 196 -31.19 6.77 18.65
N ASP A 197 -30.31 7.76 18.91
CA ASP A 197 -30.48 8.80 19.94
C ASP A 197 -30.55 10.21 19.32
N VAL A 198 -31.41 10.38 18.29
CA VAL A 198 -31.94 11.68 17.85
C VAL A 198 -33.43 11.53 17.56
#